data_AF-A0A9W7Z0A3-F1
#
_entry.id   AF-A0A9W7Z0A3-F1
#
_cell.length_a   1.000
_cell.length_b   1.000
_cell.length_c   1.000
_cell.angle_alpha   90.00
_cell.angle_beta   90.00
_cell.angle_gamma   90.00
#
_symmetry.space_group_name_H-M   'P 1'
#
loop_
_entity.id
_entity.type
_entity.pdbx_description
1 polymer ?
#
loop_
_entity_poly.entity_id
_entity_poly.type
_entity_poly.pdbx_seq_one_letter_code
_entity_poly.pdbx_strand_id
1 'polypeptide(L)'
;MLNDKRSMKRIAHSWGMADAGIFSTMVSLKPPQLHGRMPGHHKSATKDQESNARTHYDKQMELKARAVAALRDSRGLPPELVFVTRNMNIVRSNNQSLGIPVNRVQILGQYAALGLRLMLLDEAISPARRYSQVHGVAPHRDTILSRIAGIVSAEWSYVTFRIALWVANIGMTAFNLWGRLQALISGQPFTRNADVVLDEALRKALEKRLGYTIDTSLLTA
;
A
#
# COMPACT_ATOMS: atom_id res chain seq x y z
N MET A 1 8.09 5.57 10.48
CA MET A 1 7.85 6.55 9.40
C MET A 1 6.40 7.04 9.26
N LEU A 2 5.35 6.30 9.67
CA LEU A 2 3.94 6.74 9.53
C LEU A 2 3.57 8.08 10.21
N ASN A 3 4.42 8.62 11.09
CA ASN A 3 4.15 9.86 11.82
C ASN A 3 4.99 11.07 11.34
N ASP A 4 5.89 10.90 10.35
CA ASP A 4 6.66 12.02 9.80
C ASP A 4 5.90 12.73 8.67
N LYS A 5 4.99 13.61 9.07
CA LYS A 5 4.17 14.40 8.15
C LYS A 5 4.99 15.44 7.37
N ARG A 6 6.11 15.91 7.92
CA ARG A 6 6.94 16.94 7.29
C ARG A 6 7.69 16.37 6.10
N SER A 7 8.37 15.24 6.28
CA SER A 7 9.04 14.56 5.17
C SER A 7 8.05 14.09 4.11
N MET A 8 6.88 13.59 4.53
CA MET A 8 5.80 13.20 3.61
C MET A 8 5.35 14.38 2.73
N LYS A 9 5.11 15.56 3.32
CA LYS A 9 4.72 16.76 2.57
C LYS A 9 5.82 17.24 1.63
N ARG A 10 7.09 17.17 2.06
CA ARG A 10 8.24 17.52 1.21
C ARG A 10 8.34 16.60 -0.01
N ILE A 11 8.19 15.30 0.18
CA ILE A 11 8.22 14.31 -0.91
C ILE A 11 7.02 14.51 -1.84
N ALA A 12 5.81 14.66 -1.29
CA ALA A 12 4.60 14.92 -2.07
C ALA A 12 4.77 16.15 -2.98
N HIS A 13 5.28 17.26 -2.43
CA HIS A 13 5.54 18.47 -3.19
C HIS A 13 6.67 18.29 -4.23
N SER A 14 7.73 17.53 -3.91
CA SER A 14 8.79 17.23 -4.88
C SER A 14 8.27 16.43 -6.08
N TRP A 15 7.21 15.64 -5.88
CA TRP A 15 6.57 14.84 -6.91
C TRP A 15 5.42 15.60 -7.62
N GLY A 16 5.24 16.89 -7.35
CA GLY A 16 4.18 17.71 -7.95
C GLY A 16 2.79 17.47 -7.37
N MET A 17 2.66 16.76 -6.24
CA MET A 17 1.36 16.52 -5.60
C MET A 17 0.96 17.67 -4.68
N ALA A 18 -0.17 18.31 -4.98
CA ALA A 18 -0.69 19.44 -4.22
C ALA A 18 -1.18 19.06 -2.80
N ASP A 19 -1.73 17.86 -2.63
CA ASP A 19 -2.29 17.39 -1.35
C ASP A 19 -1.54 16.17 -0.81
N ALA A 20 -0.80 16.38 0.29
CA ALA A 20 -0.07 15.33 0.99
C ALA A 20 -0.98 14.28 1.64
N GLY A 21 -2.25 14.60 1.91
CA GLY A 21 -3.24 13.67 2.46
C GLY A 21 -3.63 12.59 1.45
N ILE A 22 -3.82 12.96 0.19
CA ILE A 22 -4.05 12.02 -0.91
C ILE A 22 -2.81 11.18 -1.16
N PHE A 23 -1.62 11.79 -1.14
CA PHE A 23 -0.37 11.07 -1.30
C PHE A 23 -0.17 10.01 -0.20
N SER A 24 -0.39 10.37 1.07
CA SER A 24 -0.27 9.44 2.20
C SER A 24 -1.26 8.28 2.09
N THR A 25 -2.48 8.57 1.62
CA THR A 25 -3.51 7.59 1.34
C THR A 25 -3.06 6.60 0.25
N MET A 26 -2.53 7.14 -0.86
CA MET A 26 -2.05 6.37 -2.01
C MET A 26 -0.91 5.43 -1.62
N VAL A 27 0.08 5.93 -0.88
CA VAL A 27 1.23 5.12 -0.41
C VAL A 27 0.81 4.09 0.64
N SER A 28 -0.15 4.42 1.50
CA SER A 28 -0.64 3.50 2.53
C SER A 28 -1.58 2.44 1.99
N LEU A 29 -2.00 2.54 0.72
CA LEU A 29 -3.07 1.74 0.12
C LEU A 29 -4.34 1.71 1.00
N LYS A 30 -4.57 2.81 1.73
CA LYS A 30 -5.75 2.99 2.58
C LYS A 30 -6.78 3.78 1.80
N PRO A 31 -8.07 3.62 2.07
CA PRO A 31 -9.08 4.47 1.47
C PRO A 31 -8.89 5.93 1.92
N PRO A 32 -9.07 6.91 1.02
CA PRO A 32 -8.96 8.32 1.34
C PRO A 32 -9.99 8.69 2.40
N GLN A 33 -9.54 9.36 3.45
CA GLN A 33 -10.43 9.89 4.48
C GLN A 33 -11.11 11.14 3.91
N LEU A 34 -12.33 10.96 3.39
CA LEU A 34 -13.18 12.05 2.87
C LEU A 34 -13.87 12.83 4.00
N HIS A 35 -13.18 13.15 5.09
CA HIS A 35 -13.68 14.10 6.08
C HIS A 35 -12.51 14.86 6.71
N GLY A 36 -12.71 16.15 6.95
CA GLY A 36 -11.76 17.04 7.57
C GLY A 36 -11.28 16.52 8.93
N ARG A 37 -10.12 15.88 8.94
CA ARG A 37 -9.34 15.67 10.15
C ARG A 37 -7.88 15.60 9.77
N MET A 38 -7.23 16.77 9.68
CA MET A 38 -5.79 16.78 9.91
C MET A 38 -5.56 16.21 11.32
N PRO A 39 -4.70 15.20 11.50
CA PRO A 39 -4.40 14.71 12.84
C PRO A 39 -3.53 15.78 13.51
N GLY A 40 -4.12 16.62 14.34
CA GLY A 40 -3.40 17.69 15.04
C GLY A 40 -4.24 18.87 15.51
N HIS A 41 -5.46 19.07 15.01
CA HIS A 41 -6.32 20.16 15.49
C HIS A 41 -7.26 19.65 16.60
N HIS A 42 -6.76 19.63 17.83
CA HIS A 42 -7.63 19.65 19.00
C HIS A 42 -8.28 21.03 19.06
N LYS A 43 -9.58 21.13 18.77
CA LYS A 43 -10.46 22.15 19.36
C LYS A 43 -11.93 21.78 19.14
N SER A 44 -12.65 21.78 20.26
CA SER A 44 -14.10 21.90 20.40
C SER A 44 -14.98 20.93 19.59
N ALA A 45 -15.30 19.80 20.22
CA ALA A 45 -16.59 19.16 20.05
C ALA A 45 -17.68 20.19 20.35
N THR A 46 -18.47 20.57 19.34
CA THR A 46 -19.88 21.04 19.38
C THR A 46 -20.14 21.77 18.06
N LYS A 47 -20.61 21.05 17.02
CA LYS A 47 -21.55 21.53 15.96
C LYS A 47 -21.59 20.76 14.62
N ASP A 48 -20.92 19.63 14.43
CA ASP A 48 -20.92 18.96 13.10
C ASP A 48 -21.76 17.67 13.04
N GLN A 49 -22.95 17.67 13.64
CA GLN A 49 -23.91 16.56 13.46
C GLN A 49 -24.84 16.78 12.25
N GLU A 50 -24.75 17.94 11.58
CA GLU A 50 -25.68 18.37 10.53
C GLU A 50 -25.10 18.28 9.09
N SER A 51 -23.82 17.90 8.93
CA SER A 51 -23.14 17.88 7.62
C SER A 51 -23.04 16.49 6.96
N ASN A 52 -23.78 15.49 7.45
CA ASN A 52 -23.66 14.10 6.99
C ASN A 52 -24.57 13.72 5.80
N ALA A 53 -25.31 14.67 5.23
CA ALA A 53 -26.17 14.48 4.06
C ALA A 53 -25.47 14.77 2.72
N ARG A 54 -24.14 14.64 2.62
CA ARG A 54 -23.48 14.64 1.30
C ARG A 54 -23.80 13.34 0.59
N THR A 55 -24.43 13.45 -0.58
CA THR A 55 -24.78 12.28 -1.40
C THR A 55 -23.50 11.52 -1.77
N HIS A 56 -23.59 10.20 -1.91
CA HIS A 56 -22.44 9.36 -2.32
C HIS A 56 -21.77 9.89 -3.60
N TYR A 57 -22.57 10.46 -4.50
CA TYR A 57 -22.13 11.16 -5.70
C TYR A 57 -21.20 12.34 -5.41
N ASP A 58 -21.55 13.20 -4.45
CA ASP A 58 -20.76 14.39 -4.09
C ASP A 58 -19.39 13.99 -3.54
N LYS A 59 -19.34 12.91 -2.75
CA LYS A 59 -18.07 12.34 -2.22
C LYS A 59 -17.19 11.79 -3.33
N GLN A 60 -17.77 11.11 -4.33
CA GLN A 60 -17.04 10.62 -5.50
C GLN A 60 -16.50 11.77 -6.36
N MET A 61 -17.32 12.79 -6.59
CA MET A 61 -16.92 13.99 -7.34
C MET A 61 -15.83 14.77 -6.62
N GLU A 62 -15.91 14.90 -5.30
CA GLU A 62 -14.87 15.51 -4.47
C GLU A 62 -13.55 14.72 -4.57
N LEU A 63 -13.61 13.39 -4.46
CA LEU A 63 -12.41 12.56 -4.59
C LEU A 63 -11.79 12.65 -5.99
N LYS A 64 -12.62 12.67 -7.03
CA LYS A 64 -12.19 12.84 -8.42
C LYS A 64 -11.50 14.18 -8.62
N ALA A 65 -12.12 15.27 -8.16
CA ALA A 65 -11.55 16.62 -8.26
C ALA A 65 -10.21 16.70 -7.53
N ARG A 66 -10.12 16.07 -6.35
CA ARG A 66 -8.89 15.96 -5.56
C ARG A 66 -7.80 15.14 -6.26
N ALA A 67 -8.15 14.02 -6.87
CA ALA A 67 -7.20 13.20 -7.64
C ALA A 67 -6.66 13.95 -8.87
N VAL A 68 -7.52 14.67 -9.59
CA VAL A 68 -7.12 15.52 -10.72
C VAL A 68 -6.22 16.67 -10.25
N ALA A 69 -6.57 17.33 -9.15
CA ALA A 69 -5.76 18.39 -8.56
C ALA A 69 -4.39 17.88 -8.10
N ALA A 70 -4.31 16.65 -7.58
CA ALA A 70 -3.06 16.02 -7.18
C ALA A 70 -2.13 15.69 -8.36
N LEU A 71 -2.68 15.48 -9.56
CA LEU A 71 -1.92 15.15 -10.78
C LEU A 71 -1.70 16.36 -11.70
N ARG A 72 -2.03 17.58 -11.25
CA ARG A 72 -1.98 18.78 -12.09
C ARG A 72 -0.57 19.18 -12.49
N ASP A 73 0.44 18.89 -11.67
CA ASP A 73 1.85 19.11 -11.98
C ASP A 73 2.57 17.77 -12.22
N SER A 74 2.34 17.19 -13.40
CA SER A 74 2.90 15.90 -13.79
C SER A 74 4.41 15.94 -14.07
N ARG A 75 5.03 17.12 -14.13
CA ARG A 75 6.47 17.27 -14.41
C ARG A 75 7.35 16.90 -13.21
N GLY A 76 6.81 16.95 -11.99
CA GLY A 76 7.52 16.55 -10.78
C GLY A 76 7.59 15.03 -10.57
N LEU A 77 6.76 14.26 -11.27
CA LEU A 77 6.76 12.80 -11.15
C LEU A 77 8.01 12.21 -11.82
N PRO A 78 8.79 11.36 -11.13
CA PRO A 78 9.92 10.66 -11.74
C PRO A 78 9.46 9.84 -12.96
N PRO A 79 10.00 10.08 -14.16
CA PRO A 79 9.56 9.38 -15.37
C PRO A 79 9.78 7.86 -15.29
N GLU A 80 10.79 7.42 -14.52
CA GLU A 80 11.08 6.00 -14.27
C GLU A 80 9.89 5.29 -13.60
N LEU A 81 9.15 5.99 -12.74
CA LEU A 81 8.00 5.40 -12.04
C LEU A 81 6.85 5.09 -13.01
N VAL A 82 6.67 5.92 -14.05
CA VAL A 82 5.68 5.68 -15.12
C VAL A 82 6.06 4.43 -15.90
N PHE A 83 7.35 4.26 -16.23
CA PHE A 83 7.84 3.05 -16.90
C PHE A 83 7.65 1.80 -16.05
N VAL A 84 7.97 1.83 -14.76
CA VAL A 84 7.74 0.69 -13.86
C VAL A 84 6.26 0.33 -13.80
N THR A 85 5.38 1.33 -13.66
CA THR A 85 3.93 1.12 -13.63
C THR A 85 3.42 0.49 -14.93
N ARG A 86 3.89 0.98 -16.09
CA ARG A 86 3.52 0.45 -17.40
C ARG A 86 3.97 -1.01 -17.56
N ASN A 87 5.20 -1.32 -17.19
CA ASN A 87 5.73 -2.68 -17.21
C ASN A 87 4.92 -3.61 -16.30
N MET A 88 4.57 -3.19 -15.09
CA MET A 88 3.75 -3.97 -14.17
C MET A 88 2.37 -4.30 -14.76
N ASN A 89 1.74 -3.34 -15.44
CA ASN A 89 0.44 -3.56 -16.08
C ASN A 89 0.52 -4.53 -17.26
N ILE A 90 1.58 -4.44 -18.08
CA ILE A 90 1.81 -5.38 -19.19
C ILE A 90 2.02 -6.80 -18.66
N VAL A 91 2.90 -6.98 -17.67
CA VAL A 91 3.16 -8.29 -17.06
C VAL A 91 1.88 -8.86 -16.43
N ARG A 92 1.09 -8.03 -15.75
CA ARG A 92 -0.21 -8.43 -15.20
C ARG A 92 -1.18 -8.89 -16.30
N SER A 93 -1.31 -8.12 -17.38
CA SER A 93 -2.18 -8.45 -18.51
C SER A 93 -1.77 -9.75 -19.18
N ASN A 94 -0.47 -9.97 -19.37
CA ASN A 94 0.06 -11.21 -19.95
C ASN A 94 -0.22 -12.42 -19.05
N ASN A 95 0.04 -12.29 -17.74
CA ASN A 95 -0.23 -13.36 -16.78
C ASN A 95 -1.72 -13.70 -16.70
N GLN A 96 -2.59 -12.67 -16.79
CA GLN A 96 -4.04 -12.86 -16.85
C GLN A 96 -4.47 -13.57 -18.14
N SER A 97 -3.93 -13.16 -19.30
CA SER A 97 -4.23 -13.78 -20.60
C SER A 97 -3.79 -15.25 -20.68
N LEU A 98 -2.70 -15.60 -20.00
CA LEU A 98 -2.19 -16.99 -19.95
C LEU A 98 -2.84 -17.82 -18.83
N GLY A 99 -3.68 -17.21 -17.99
CA GLY A 99 -4.31 -17.89 -16.85
C GLY A 99 -3.31 -18.40 -15.80
N ILE A 100 -2.07 -17.90 -15.80
CA ILE A 100 -1.03 -18.34 -14.88
C ILE A 100 -1.34 -17.74 -13.50
N PRO A 101 -1.54 -18.56 -12.46
CA PRO A 101 -1.74 -18.06 -11.11
C PRO A 101 -0.43 -17.42 -10.61
N VAL A 102 -0.50 -16.16 -10.18
CA VAL A 102 0.65 -15.42 -9.67
C VAL A 102 0.31 -14.87 -8.30
N ASN A 103 1.06 -15.33 -7.29
CA ASN A 103 0.91 -14.84 -5.92
C ASN A 103 1.48 -13.42 -5.78
N ARG A 104 0.72 -12.42 -6.25
CA ARG A 104 1.11 -11.00 -6.27
C ARG A 104 1.37 -10.46 -4.87
N VAL A 105 0.60 -10.93 -3.88
CA VAL A 105 0.71 -10.50 -2.48
C VAL A 105 2.04 -10.94 -1.89
N GLN A 106 2.44 -12.20 -2.12
CA GLN A 106 3.72 -12.71 -1.66
C GLN A 106 4.89 -11.99 -2.33
N ILE A 107 4.85 -11.83 -3.66
CA ILE A 107 5.90 -11.14 -4.41
C ILE A 107 6.07 -9.70 -3.88
N LEU A 108 4.97 -8.95 -3.78
CA LEU A 108 4.99 -7.58 -3.27
C LEU A 108 5.50 -7.52 -1.83
N GLY A 109 5.02 -8.43 -0.97
CA GLY A 109 5.45 -8.52 0.41
C GLY A 109 6.95 -8.81 0.55
N GLN A 110 7.48 -9.75 -0.24
CA GLN A 110 8.91 -10.10 -0.21
C GLN A 110 9.80 -8.91 -0.59
N TYR A 111 9.49 -8.21 -1.68
CA TYR A 111 10.26 -7.03 -2.09
C TYR A 111 10.11 -5.86 -1.10
N ALA A 112 8.92 -5.66 -0.54
CA ALA A 112 8.71 -4.64 0.50
C ALA A 112 9.53 -4.93 1.76
N ALA A 113 9.53 -6.19 2.23
CA ALA A 113 10.32 -6.62 3.38
C ALA A 113 11.81 -6.54 3.12
N LEU A 114 12.26 -6.89 1.91
CA LEU A 114 13.66 -6.76 1.50
C LEU A 114 14.09 -5.30 1.47
N GLY A 115 13.27 -4.41 0.92
CA GLY A 115 13.55 -2.97 0.92
C GLY A 115 13.64 -2.39 2.33
N LEU A 116 12.69 -2.77 3.22
CA LEU A 116 12.72 -2.36 4.62
C LEU A 116 13.96 -2.90 5.35
N ARG A 117 14.30 -4.17 5.12
CA ARG A 117 15.50 -4.79 5.70
C ARG A 117 16.76 -4.04 5.27
N LEU A 118 16.96 -3.84 3.97
CA LEU A 118 18.12 -3.09 3.45
C LEU A 118 18.19 -1.68 4.08
N MET A 119 17.05 -1.02 4.21
CA MET A 119 16.97 0.30 4.84
C MET A 119 17.35 0.28 6.33
N LEU A 120 16.87 -0.70 7.10
CA LEU A 120 17.17 -0.83 8.53
C LEU A 120 18.63 -1.24 8.76
N LEU A 121 19.19 -2.09 7.89
CA LEU A 121 20.60 -2.47 7.95
C LEU A 121 21.52 -1.28 7.64
N ASP A 122 21.19 -0.48 6.62
CA ASP A 122 21.95 0.73 6.29
C ASP A 122 21.96 1.74 7.46
N GLU A 123 20.82 1.91 8.14
CA GLU A 123 20.67 2.76 9.31
C GLU A 123 21.50 2.25 10.51
N ALA A 124 21.52 0.94 10.73
CA ALA A 124 22.28 0.34 11.82
C ALA A 124 23.80 0.37 11.59
N ILE A 125 24.24 0.26 10.33
CA ILE A 125 25.67 0.23 9.95
C ILE A 125 26.26 1.64 9.88
N SER A 126 25.52 2.64 9.37
CA SER A 126 26.04 4.01 9.24
C SER A 126 25.03 5.11 9.62
N PRO A 127 24.72 5.29 10.93
CA PRO A 127 23.71 6.24 11.38
C PRO A 127 24.03 7.69 10.96
N ALA A 128 25.31 8.07 10.95
CA ALA A 128 25.76 9.42 10.61
C ALA A 128 25.43 9.87 9.18
N ARG A 129 25.33 8.95 8.21
CA ARG A 129 25.11 9.28 6.79
C ARG A 129 23.70 9.83 6.51
N ARG A 130 22.70 9.32 7.23
CA ARG A 130 21.30 9.76 7.10
C ARG A 130 20.92 10.83 8.12
N TYR A 131 21.55 10.82 9.29
CA TYR A 131 21.29 11.82 10.32
C TYR A 131 21.65 13.24 9.85
N SER A 132 22.76 13.38 9.13
CA SER A 132 23.17 14.66 8.54
C SER A 132 22.20 15.15 7.44
N GLN A 133 21.67 14.23 6.61
CA GLN A 133 20.73 14.58 5.55
C GLN A 133 19.32 14.93 6.05
N VAL A 134 18.91 14.42 7.22
CA VAL A 134 17.52 14.53 7.68
C VAL A 134 17.35 15.38 8.93
N HIS A 135 18.26 15.34 9.92
CA HIS A 135 18.05 15.94 11.26
C HIS A 135 19.18 16.83 11.80
N GLY A 136 20.22 17.13 11.04
CA GLY A 136 21.16 18.24 11.32
C GLY A 136 22.10 18.08 12.54
N VAL A 137 21.78 17.26 13.56
CA VAL A 137 22.64 17.03 14.75
C VAL A 137 22.53 15.60 15.25
N ALA A 138 23.53 14.74 14.99
CA ALA A 138 23.55 13.34 15.44
C ALA A 138 23.35 13.20 16.97
N PRO A 139 22.62 12.17 17.46
CA PRO A 139 22.42 11.97 18.88
C PRO A 139 23.75 11.52 19.49
N HIS A 140 24.13 12.16 20.60
CA HIS A 140 25.48 12.13 21.15
C HIS A 140 25.83 10.84 21.93
N ARG A 141 25.03 9.76 21.85
CA ARG A 141 25.22 8.54 22.66
C ARG A 141 24.83 7.24 21.93
N ASP A 142 25.46 6.98 20.79
CA ASP A 142 25.32 5.70 20.10
C ASP A 142 26.31 4.68 20.69
N THR A 143 25.83 3.78 21.56
CA THR A 143 26.63 2.66 22.06
C THR A 143 26.61 1.49 21.06
N ILE A 144 27.67 0.67 21.04
CA ILE A 144 27.76 -0.51 20.16
C ILE A 144 26.59 -1.48 20.41
N LEU A 145 26.15 -1.59 21.66
CA LEU A 145 25.03 -2.46 22.06
C LEU A 145 23.69 -2.00 21.46
N SER A 146 23.42 -0.69 21.36
CA SER A 146 22.18 -0.21 20.74
C SER A 146 22.15 -0.49 19.24
N ARG A 147 23.31 -0.49 18.57
CA ARG A 147 23.43 -0.87 17.15
C ARG A 147 23.14 -2.35 16.94
N ILE A 148 23.73 -3.22 17.76
CA ILE A 148 23.49 -4.67 17.70
C ILE A 148 22.02 -4.97 17.99
N ALA A 149 21.43 -4.35 19.03
CA ALA A 149 20.02 -4.51 19.35
C ALA A 149 19.10 -4.03 18.20
N GLY A 150 19.47 -2.95 17.50
CA GLY A 150 18.79 -2.47 16.30
C GLY A 150 18.83 -3.50 15.16
N ILE A 151 19.98 -4.10 14.88
CA ILE A 151 20.13 -5.13 13.85
C ILE A 151 19.30 -6.37 14.20
N VAL A 152 19.39 -6.84 15.44
CA VAL A 152 18.67 -8.04 15.90
C VAL A 152 17.17 -7.83 15.83
N SER A 153 16.65 -6.70 16.28
CA SER A 153 15.22 -6.40 16.21
C SER A 153 14.70 -6.23 14.78
N ALA A 154 15.51 -5.66 13.88
CA ALA A 154 15.21 -5.56 12.46
C ALA A 154 15.14 -6.93 11.78
N GLU A 155 16.14 -7.78 12.02
CA GLU A 155 16.18 -9.15 11.48
C GLU A 155 15.06 -10.02 12.06
N TRP A 156 14.76 -9.87 13.35
CA TRP A 156 13.64 -10.58 13.98
C TRP A 156 12.31 -10.23 13.30
N SER A 157 12.03 -8.93 13.13
CA SER A 157 10.82 -8.44 12.48
C SER A 157 10.73 -8.92 11.02
N TYR A 158 11.85 -8.93 10.30
CA TYR A 158 11.95 -9.45 8.94
C TYR A 158 11.64 -10.96 8.87
N VAL A 159 12.21 -11.74 9.79
CA VAL A 159 11.96 -13.19 9.87
C VAL A 159 10.51 -13.48 10.20
N THR A 160 9.91 -12.80 11.19
CA THR A 160 8.50 -12.98 11.55
C THR A 160 7.59 -12.68 10.35
N PHE A 161 7.83 -11.58 9.64
CA PHE A 161 7.06 -11.23 8.45
C PHE A 161 7.25 -12.25 7.33
N ARG A 162 8.48 -12.74 7.12
CA ARG A 162 8.78 -13.77 6.11
C ARG A 162 8.09 -15.09 6.41
N ILE A 163 8.01 -15.48 7.68
CA ILE A 163 7.24 -16.67 8.11
C ILE A 163 5.75 -16.47 7.82
N ALA A 164 5.20 -15.29 8.14
CA ALA A 164 3.80 -14.98 7.84
C ALA A 164 3.49 -15.06 6.34
N LEU A 165 4.38 -14.55 5.48
CA LEU A 165 4.26 -14.68 4.02
C LEU A 165 4.34 -16.13 3.55
N TRP A 166 5.21 -16.95 4.14
CA TRP A 166 5.30 -18.37 3.84
C TRP A 166 4.03 -19.12 4.20
N VAL A 167 3.46 -18.86 5.39
CA VAL A 167 2.18 -19.44 5.81
C VAL A 167 1.06 -19.03 4.86
N ALA A 168 0.99 -17.75 4.48
CA ALA A 168 0.00 -17.27 3.51
C ALA A 168 0.14 -17.94 2.13
N ASN A 169 1.38 -18.13 1.66
CA ASN A 169 1.64 -18.82 0.40
C ASN A 169 1.21 -20.29 0.45
N ILE A 170 1.58 -21.01 1.52
CA ILE A 170 1.17 -22.41 1.72
C ILE A 170 -0.36 -22.52 1.74
N GLY A 171 -1.05 -21.61 2.44
CA GLY A 171 -2.52 -21.59 2.46
C GLY A 171 -3.11 -21.39 1.06
N MET A 172 -2.54 -20.49 0.27
CA MET A 172 -3.00 -20.20 -1.09
C MET A 172 -2.75 -21.37 -2.05
N THR A 173 -1.56 -22.00 -1.99
CA THR A 173 -1.24 -23.16 -2.84
C THR A 173 -2.06 -24.38 -2.43
N ALA A 174 -2.28 -24.61 -1.14
CA ALA A 174 -3.14 -25.67 -0.64
C ALA A 174 -4.60 -25.49 -1.12
N PHE A 175 -5.13 -24.27 -1.06
CA PHE A 175 -6.47 -23.97 -1.59
C PHE A 175 -6.58 -24.24 -3.09
N ASN A 176 -5.59 -23.82 -3.87
CA ASN A 176 -5.57 -24.05 -5.31
C ASN A 176 -5.41 -25.54 -5.65
N LEU A 177 -4.57 -26.27 -4.91
CA LEU A 177 -4.38 -27.71 -5.08
C LEU A 177 -5.68 -28.45 -4.75
N TRP A 178 -6.33 -28.11 -3.64
CA TRP A 178 -7.61 -28.68 -3.25
C TRP A 178 -8.70 -28.42 -4.29
N GLY A 179 -8.79 -27.19 -4.80
CA GLY A 179 -9.74 -26.85 -5.85
C GLY A 179 -9.51 -27.61 -7.16
N ARG A 180 -8.25 -27.84 -7.54
CA ARG A 180 -7.89 -28.67 -8.70
C ARG A 180 -8.19 -30.14 -8.49
N LEU A 181 -7.91 -30.68 -7.31
CA LEU A 181 -8.25 -32.06 -6.94
C LEU A 181 -9.77 -32.26 -6.97
N GLN A 182 -10.54 -31.33 -6.43
CA GLN A 182 -11.99 -31.37 -6.44
C GLN A 182 -12.56 -31.23 -7.87
N ALA A 183 -11.95 -30.39 -8.72
CA ALA A 183 -12.31 -30.28 -10.13
C ALA A 183 -12.06 -31.59 -10.90
N LEU A 184 -10.94 -32.27 -10.63
CA LEU A 184 -10.65 -33.59 -11.20
C LEU A 184 -11.67 -34.66 -10.77
N ILE A 185 -12.10 -34.64 -9.50
CA ILE A 185 -13.09 -35.60 -8.96
C ILE A 185 -14.50 -35.30 -9.46
N SER A 186 -14.88 -34.04 -9.61
CA SER A 186 -16.24 -33.61 -9.98
C SER A 186 -16.46 -33.39 -11.48
N GLY A 187 -15.40 -33.41 -12.29
CA GLY A 187 -15.46 -33.19 -13.74
C GLY A 187 -15.78 -31.75 -14.16
N GLN A 188 -15.86 -30.81 -13.23
CA GLN A 188 -16.12 -29.39 -13.51
C GLN A 188 -14.80 -28.63 -13.69
N PRO A 189 -14.69 -27.71 -14.67
CA PRO A 189 -13.46 -26.95 -14.89
C PRO A 189 -13.15 -26.02 -13.69
N PHE A 190 -11.90 -26.05 -13.21
CA PHE A 190 -11.43 -25.18 -12.14
C PHE A 190 -11.27 -23.74 -12.65
N THR A 191 -12.25 -22.88 -12.37
CA THR A 191 -12.27 -21.49 -12.84
C THR A 191 -11.89 -20.46 -11.77
N ARG A 192 -11.91 -20.83 -10.48
CA ARG A 192 -11.81 -19.89 -9.36
C ARG A 192 -10.50 -20.04 -8.57
N ASN A 193 -9.47 -19.33 -9.01
CA ASN A 193 -8.18 -19.25 -8.31
C ASN A 193 -8.30 -18.50 -6.97
N ALA A 194 -7.43 -18.82 -6.01
CA ALA A 194 -7.35 -18.14 -4.71
C ALA A 194 -7.20 -16.60 -4.83
N ASP A 195 -6.45 -16.12 -5.83
CA ASP A 195 -6.28 -14.68 -6.09
C ASP A 195 -7.61 -14.00 -6.44
N VAL A 196 -8.47 -14.66 -7.22
CA VAL A 196 -9.78 -14.12 -7.61
C VAL A 196 -10.70 -14.03 -6.39
N VAL A 197 -10.66 -15.05 -5.53
CA VAL A 197 -11.41 -15.06 -4.27
C VAL A 197 -10.91 -13.96 -3.33
N LEU A 198 -9.60 -13.76 -3.26
CA LEU A 198 -8.99 -12.72 -2.45
C LEU A 198 -9.36 -11.32 -2.94
N ASP A 199 -9.29 -11.07 -4.24
CA ASP A 199 -9.68 -9.80 -4.86
C ASP A 199 -11.17 -9.51 -4.60
N GLU A 200 -12.04 -10.52 -4.71
CA GLU A 200 -13.46 -10.37 -4.40
C GLU A 200 -13.73 -10.09 -2.91
N ALA A 201 -13.01 -10.77 -2.01
CA ALA A 201 -13.12 -10.53 -0.58
C ALA A 201 -12.63 -9.13 -0.19
N LEU A 202 -11.51 -8.69 -0.77
CA LEU A 202 -10.96 -7.35 -0.57
C LEU A 202 -11.91 -6.29 -1.12
N ARG A 203 -12.50 -6.54 -2.29
CA ARG A 203 -13.56 -5.68 -2.86
C ARG A 203 -14.75 -5.58 -1.91
N LYS A 204 -15.32 -6.69 -1.46
CA LYS A 204 -16.46 -6.67 -0.52
C LYS A 204 -16.12 -5.94 0.79
N ALA A 205 -14.89 -6.09 1.28
CA ALA A 205 -14.41 -5.37 2.47
C ALA A 205 -14.31 -3.86 2.23
N LEU A 206 -13.87 -3.45 1.04
CA LEU A 206 -13.85 -2.04 0.62
C LEU A 206 -15.27 -1.50 0.46
N GLU A 207 -16.15 -2.21 -0.25
CA GLU A 207 -17.55 -1.83 -0.45
C GLU A 207 -18.28 -1.67 0.88
N LYS A 208 -18.07 -2.58 1.83
CA LYS A 208 -18.63 -2.49 3.19
C LYS A 208 -18.11 -1.28 3.97
N ARG A 209 -16.82 -0.93 3.83
CA ARG A 209 -16.22 0.22 4.51
C ARG A 209 -16.59 1.56 3.88
N LEU A 210 -16.77 1.56 2.56
CA LEU A 210 -17.00 2.77 1.77
C LEU A 210 -18.49 3.06 1.54
N GLY A 211 -19.35 2.05 1.70
CA GLY A 211 -20.80 2.16 1.54
C GLY A 211 -21.25 2.35 0.08
N TYR A 212 -20.44 1.95 -0.91
CA TYR A 212 -20.83 1.96 -2.32
C TYR A 212 -20.27 0.73 -3.06
N THR A 213 -20.99 0.28 -4.08
CA THR A 213 -20.58 -0.80 -4.99
C THR A 213 -19.63 -0.25 -6.04
N ILE A 214 -18.50 -0.92 -6.26
CA ILE A 214 -17.55 -0.50 -7.30
C ILE A 214 -18.04 -1.08 -8.63
N ASP A 215 -18.50 -0.25 -9.58
CA ASP A 215 -18.91 -0.73 -10.90
C ASP A 215 -17.69 -1.09 -11.74
N THR A 216 -17.41 -2.39 -11.84
CA THR A 216 -16.25 -2.92 -12.57
C THR A 216 -16.45 -2.91 -14.08
N SER A 217 -17.68 -2.76 -14.58
CA SER A 217 -17.98 -2.60 -16.01
C SER A 217 -17.30 -1.38 -16.62
N LEU A 218 -17.07 -0.33 -15.81
CA LEU A 218 -16.37 0.88 -16.22
C LEU A 218 -14.85 0.69 -16.39
N LEU A 219 -14.28 -0.39 -15.84
CA LEU A 219 -12.84 -0.69 -15.89
C LEU A 219 -12.48 -1.72 -16.96
N THR A 220 -13.48 -2.35 -17.58
CA THR A 220 -13.34 -3.35 -18.65
C THR A 220 -13.62 -2.80 -20.04
N ALA A 221 -13.77 -1.48 -20.17
CA ALA A 221 -13.93 -0.78 -21.46
C ALA A 221 -12.58 -0.56 -22.16
#